data_AF-A0A2M7MZZ1-F1
#
_entry.id   AF-A0A2M7MZZ1-F1
#
_cell.length_a   1.000
_cell.length_b   1.000
_cell.length_c   1.000
_cell.angle_alpha   90.00
_cell.angle_beta   90.00
_cell.angle_gamma   90.00
#
_symmetry.space_group_name_H-M   'P 1'
#
loop_
_entity.id
_entity.type
_entity.pdbx_description
1 polymer ?
#
loop_
_entity_poly.entity_id
_entity_poly.type
_entity_poly.pdbx_seq_one_letter_code
_entity_poly.pdbx_strand_id
1 'polypeptide(L)'
;MNITEFFFKDVFEYEYGYIDENHINDELFKLNTKSQDFWEKVEEFLSSKSDIHLFYISAKYILKDNILSEDEYVFMKKLLQIMKIIPSDIYLKYKSEIDRLVYEQYYLLYLDDKLDNLEEQEMRNFSQIFGAEYVTMCEIKRKVLSDKYEKLKADEIAKSRYISESTLIEVFERDKGRCVLCGSTDDIEYDHIIPFSKGGSNDAQNIRVLCRKCNRKKSNNIGLIE
;
A
#
# COMPACT_ATOMS: atom_id res chain seq x y z
N MET A 1 -1.59 -22.77 2.44
CA MET A 1 -1.01 -22.90 3.79
C MET A 1 -2.10 -22.52 4.77
N ASN A 2 -2.46 -23.39 5.71
CA ASN A 2 -3.46 -23.03 6.72
C ASN A 2 -2.80 -22.15 7.82
N ILE A 3 -3.58 -21.37 8.56
CA ILE A 3 -3.08 -20.45 9.60
C ILE A 3 -2.20 -21.19 10.64
N THR A 4 -2.50 -22.47 10.90
CA THR A 4 -1.74 -23.38 11.77
C THR A 4 -0.30 -23.60 11.28
N GLU A 5 -0.15 -24.01 10.02
CA GLU A 5 1.12 -24.32 9.35
C GLU A 5 1.98 -23.06 9.18
N PHE A 6 1.33 -21.91 9.01
CA PHE A 6 1.92 -20.58 8.91
C PHE A 6 2.43 -20.03 10.25
N PHE A 7 1.63 -20.13 11.32
CA PHE A 7 2.02 -19.63 12.64
C PHE A 7 3.19 -20.41 13.24
N PHE A 8 3.14 -21.75 13.19
CA PHE A 8 4.16 -22.59 13.81
C PHE A 8 5.47 -22.64 13.00
N LYS A 9 5.44 -22.62 11.67
CA LYS A 9 6.68 -22.62 10.87
C LYS A 9 7.49 -21.34 11.06
N ASP A 10 6.83 -20.18 10.93
CA ASP A 10 7.54 -18.90 10.88
C ASP A 10 7.90 -18.33 12.26
N VAL A 11 7.11 -18.61 13.31
CA VAL A 11 7.48 -18.25 14.70
C VAL A 11 8.69 -19.07 15.16
N PHE A 12 8.77 -20.36 14.80
CA PHE A 12 9.93 -21.20 15.09
C PHE A 12 11.17 -20.78 14.26
N GLU A 13 11.01 -20.50 12.96
CA GLU A 13 12.11 -20.01 12.12
C GLU A 13 12.66 -18.66 12.62
N TYR A 14 11.81 -17.77 13.13
CA TYR A 14 12.24 -16.49 13.70
C TYR A 14 13.04 -16.66 15.01
N GLU A 15 12.62 -17.57 15.89
CA GLU A 15 13.22 -17.74 17.21
C GLU A 15 14.50 -18.62 17.18
N TYR A 16 14.64 -19.53 16.21
CA TYR A 16 15.74 -20.50 16.15
C TYR A 16 16.56 -20.50 14.84
N GLY A 17 16.23 -19.62 13.87
CA GLY A 17 16.81 -19.63 12.53
C GLY A 17 16.15 -20.66 11.61
N TYR A 18 16.49 -20.64 10.31
CA TYR A 18 15.90 -21.52 9.29
C TYR A 18 16.01 -23.00 9.71
N ILE A 19 14.86 -23.65 9.95
CA ILE A 19 14.80 -25.06 10.34
C ILE A 19 14.41 -25.89 9.12
N ASP A 20 15.19 -26.94 8.86
CA ASP A 20 14.85 -28.00 7.91
C ASP A 20 13.44 -28.55 8.22
N GLU A 21 12.57 -28.62 7.21
CA GLU A 21 11.16 -29.02 7.31
C GLU A 21 10.96 -30.38 8.01
N ASN A 22 12.03 -31.18 8.15
CA ASN A 22 12.06 -32.48 8.81
C ASN A 22 12.15 -32.45 10.37
N HIS A 23 12.31 -31.28 11.01
CA HIS A 23 12.46 -31.18 12.49
C HIS A 23 11.21 -30.69 13.24
N ILE A 24 10.17 -30.24 12.53
CA ILE A 24 8.91 -29.83 13.15
C ILE A 24 7.93 -31.01 13.04
N ASN A 25 7.44 -31.50 14.18
CA ASN A 25 6.66 -32.73 14.27
C ASN A 25 5.38 -32.64 13.41
N ASP A 26 5.23 -33.55 12.44
CA ASP A 26 4.12 -33.66 11.46
C ASP A 26 2.70 -33.65 12.08
N GLU A 27 2.57 -33.88 13.38
CA GLU A 27 1.30 -33.86 14.11
C GLU A 27 0.76 -32.46 14.38
N LEU A 28 1.61 -31.43 14.50
CA LEU A 28 1.17 -30.05 14.74
C LEU A 28 0.55 -29.43 13.48
N PHE A 29 1.07 -29.79 12.29
CA PHE A 29 0.63 -29.27 10.99
C PHE A 29 -0.75 -29.77 10.54
N LYS A 30 -1.25 -30.86 11.13
CA LYS A 30 -2.55 -31.45 10.79
C LYS A 30 -3.72 -30.85 11.58
N LEU A 31 -3.44 -29.88 12.46
CA LEU A 31 -4.42 -29.38 13.41
C LEU A 31 -5.30 -28.29 12.84
N ASN A 32 -6.61 -28.51 12.97
CA ASN A 32 -7.64 -27.55 12.62
C ASN A 32 -7.66 -26.43 13.67
N THR A 33 -7.60 -25.17 13.26
CA THR A 33 -7.66 -23.98 14.14
C THR A 33 -8.95 -23.90 14.98
N LYS A 34 -9.98 -24.66 14.60
CA LYS A 34 -11.25 -24.81 15.32
C LYS A 34 -11.27 -25.97 16.32
N SER A 35 -10.22 -26.79 16.37
CA SER A 35 -10.13 -27.95 17.28
C SER A 35 -9.54 -27.56 18.64
N GLN A 36 -10.00 -28.22 19.70
CA GLN A 36 -9.49 -28.00 21.05
C GLN A 36 -8.03 -28.43 21.20
N ASP A 37 -7.65 -29.55 20.58
CA ASP A 37 -6.26 -30.08 20.57
C ASP A 37 -5.24 -29.09 19.99
N PHE A 38 -5.63 -28.31 18.98
CA PHE A 38 -4.81 -27.23 18.45
C PHE A 38 -4.46 -26.19 19.52
N TRP A 39 -5.46 -25.74 20.26
CA TRP A 39 -5.28 -24.68 21.25
C TRP A 39 -4.54 -25.16 22.49
N GLU A 40 -4.72 -26.41 22.90
CA GLU A 40 -3.94 -27.02 23.99
C GLU A 40 -2.44 -27.05 23.66
N LYS A 41 -2.08 -27.38 22.41
CA LYS A 41 -0.68 -27.36 21.92
C LYS A 41 -0.11 -25.94 21.77
N VAL A 42 -0.91 -24.99 21.29
CA VAL A 42 -0.51 -23.56 21.24
C VAL A 42 -0.26 -23.03 22.65
N GLU A 43 -1.14 -23.36 23.60
CA GLU A 43 -0.99 -22.99 25.01
C GLU A 43 0.28 -23.61 25.62
N GLU A 44 0.54 -24.90 25.38
CA GLU A 44 1.77 -25.54 25.83
C GLU A 44 3.02 -24.84 25.29
N PHE A 45 3.07 -24.56 23.98
CA PHE A 45 4.18 -23.87 23.34
C PHE A 45 4.41 -22.46 23.90
N LEU A 46 3.34 -21.67 24.04
CA LEU A 46 3.40 -20.27 24.48
C LEU A 46 3.45 -20.10 26.00
N SER A 47 3.16 -21.15 26.79
CA SER A 47 3.17 -21.08 28.26
C SER A 47 4.51 -20.64 28.85
N SER A 48 5.61 -20.80 28.10
CA SER A 48 6.96 -20.36 28.47
C SER A 48 7.40 -19.05 27.79
N LYS A 49 6.57 -18.47 26.91
CA LYS A 49 6.91 -17.35 26.01
C LYS A 49 5.82 -16.25 26.07
N SER A 50 6.12 -15.13 26.74
CA SER A 50 5.20 -13.99 26.86
C SER A 50 5.71 -12.72 26.17
N ASP A 51 6.47 -12.85 25.09
CA ASP A 51 7.09 -11.69 24.44
C ASP A 51 6.11 -10.97 23.51
N ILE A 52 5.86 -9.69 23.81
CA ILE A 52 5.10 -8.73 22.99
C ILE A 52 5.65 -8.68 21.55
N HIS A 53 6.96 -8.90 21.37
CA HIS A 53 7.59 -8.96 20.05
C HIS A 53 7.13 -10.14 19.20
N LEU A 54 6.97 -11.32 19.80
CA LEU A 54 6.48 -12.52 19.13
C LEU A 54 5.04 -12.31 18.63
N PHE A 55 4.20 -11.66 19.44
CA PHE A 55 2.86 -11.29 19.02
C PHE A 55 2.87 -10.31 17.84
N TYR A 56 3.67 -9.24 17.92
CA TYR A 56 3.76 -8.25 16.85
C TYR A 56 4.19 -8.86 15.52
N ILE A 57 5.19 -9.75 15.52
CA ILE A 57 5.62 -10.47 14.30
C ILE A 57 4.50 -11.35 13.76
N SER A 58 3.85 -12.10 14.64
CA SER A 58 2.72 -12.96 14.27
C SER A 58 1.60 -12.13 13.63
N ALA A 59 1.26 -10.98 14.21
CA ALA A 59 0.26 -10.05 13.69
C ALA A 59 0.62 -9.56 12.28
N LYS A 60 1.85 -9.08 12.09
CA LYS A 60 2.34 -8.59 10.79
C LYS A 60 2.28 -9.65 9.71
N TYR A 61 2.56 -10.89 10.09
CA TYR A 61 2.59 -12.00 9.15
C TYR A 61 1.17 -12.46 8.80
N ILE A 62 0.29 -12.61 9.79
CA ILE A 62 -1.13 -12.97 9.57
C ILE A 62 -1.80 -11.96 8.64
N LEU A 63 -1.50 -10.67 8.80
CA LEU A 63 -2.09 -9.59 8.00
C LEU A 63 -1.45 -9.37 6.62
N LYS A 64 -0.74 -10.36 6.08
CA LYS A 64 0.04 -10.24 4.84
C LYS A 64 -0.80 -10.10 3.58
N ASP A 65 -2.02 -10.64 3.56
CA ASP A 65 -3.00 -10.44 2.48
C ASP A 65 -3.77 -9.11 2.61
N ASN A 66 -3.49 -8.37 3.68
CA ASN A 66 -4.02 -7.06 3.99
C ASN A 66 -5.53 -6.98 4.22
N ILE A 67 -6.14 -8.10 4.59
CA ILE A 67 -7.52 -8.20 5.04
C ILE A 67 -7.48 -9.03 6.31
N LEU A 68 -8.02 -8.52 7.41
CA LEU A 68 -8.18 -9.34 8.60
C LEU A 68 -9.46 -10.15 8.46
N SER A 69 -9.34 -11.43 8.12
CA SER A 69 -10.51 -12.31 8.09
C SER A 69 -11.04 -12.60 9.51
N GLU A 70 -12.31 -13.00 9.61
CA GLU A 70 -12.92 -13.37 10.91
C GLU A 70 -12.15 -14.49 11.62
N ASP A 71 -11.65 -15.49 10.88
CA ASP A 71 -10.86 -16.59 11.47
C ASP A 71 -9.51 -16.07 12.01
N GLU A 72 -8.87 -15.10 11.34
CA GLU A 72 -7.63 -14.46 11.79
C GLU A 72 -7.86 -13.54 12.99
N TYR A 73 -8.96 -12.79 13.01
CA TYR A 73 -9.34 -11.97 14.15
C TYR A 73 -9.56 -12.82 15.40
N VAL A 74 -10.33 -13.91 15.27
CA VAL A 74 -10.56 -14.86 16.38
C VAL A 74 -9.23 -15.47 16.84
N PHE A 75 -8.36 -15.83 15.91
CA PHE A 75 -7.04 -16.37 16.23
C PHE A 75 -6.18 -15.38 17.02
N MET A 76 -6.08 -14.14 16.53
CA MET A 76 -5.31 -13.06 17.16
C MET A 76 -5.82 -12.72 18.57
N LYS A 77 -7.14 -12.66 18.75
CA LYS A 77 -7.72 -12.47 20.09
C LYS A 77 -7.38 -13.59 21.05
N LYS A 78 -7.38 -14.83 20.57
CA LYS A 78 -7.05 -15.97 21.42
C LYS A 78 -5.56 -16.01 21.75
N LEU A 79 -4.69 -15.61 20.82
CA LEU A 79 -3.26 -15.41 21.11
C LEU A 79 -3.03 -14.37 22.20
N LEU A 80 -3.70 -13.21 22.15
CA LEU A 80 -3.60 -12.20 23.21
C LEU A 80 -3.94 -12.78 24.59
N GLN A 81 -4.98 -13.62 24.66
CA GLN A 81 -5.42 -14.28 25.89
C GLN A 81 -4.40 -15.30 26.39
N ILE A 82 -3.89 -16.17 25.52
CA ILE A 82 -2.93 -17.22 25.85
C ILE A 82 -1.60 -16.61 26.32
N MET A 83 -1.10 -15.63 25.58
CA MET A 83 0.15 -14.93 25.89
C MET A 83 0.00 -13.94 27.06
N LYS A 84 -1.24 -13.69 27.52
CA LYS A 84 -1.59 -12.71 28.57
C LYS A 84 -1.05 -11.32 28.27
N ILE A 85 -1.06 -10.93 26.99
CA ILE A 85 -0.58 -9.63 26.54
C ILE A 85 -1.72 -8.62 26.61
N ILE A 86 -1.45 -7.44 27.17
CA ILE A 86 -2.38 -6.31 27.13
C ILE A 86 -2.18 -5.59 25.79
N PRO A 87 -3.23 -5.43 24.96
CA PRO A 87 -3.11 -4.79 23.66
C PRO A 87 -2.44 -3.40 23.70
N SER A 88 -2.78 -2.56 24.68
CA SER A 88 -2.20 -1.21 24.80
C SER A 88 -0.67 -1.23 24.95
N ASP A 89 -0.10 -2.26 25.58
CA ASP A 89 1.35 -2.38 25.76
C ASP A 89 2.04 -2.68 24.41
N ILE A 90 1.37 -3.43 23.53
CA ILE A 90 1.81 -3.69 22.16
C ILE A 90 1.84 -2.38 21.38
N TYR A 91 0.75 -1.62 21.44
CA TYR A 91 0.66 -0.33 20.77
C TYR A 91 1.77 0.62 21.23
N LEU A 92 1.98 0.76 22.53
CA LEU A 92 3.01 1.64 23.07
C LEU A 92 4.43 1.22 22.64
N LYS A 93 4.70 -0.09 22.58
CA LYS A 93 6.01 -0.62 22.21
C LYS A 93 6.31 -0.53 20.70
N TYR A 94 5.31 -0.76 19.85
CA TYR A 94 5.45 -0.85 18.39
C TYR A 94 4.60 0.19 17.65
N LYS A 95 4.41 1.38 18.25
CA LYS A 95 3.47 2.38 17.74
C LYS A 95 3.68 2.70 16.26
N SER A 96 4.92 2.99 15.87
CA SER A 96 5.21 3.45 14.50
C SER A 96 4.93 2.37 13.46
N GLU A 97 5.20 1.12 13.83
CA GLU A 97 5.04 -0.04 12.99
C GLU A 97 3.58 -0.48 12.90
N ILE A 98 2.84 -0.38 14.00
CA ILE A 98 1.39 -0.63 14.04
C ILE A 98 0.65 0.44 13.25
N ASP A 99 1.00 1.72 13.42
CA ASP A 99 0.40 2.81 12.64
C ASP A 99 0.60 2.58 11.14
N ARG A 100 1.81 2.16 10.73
CA ARG A 100 2.11 1.82 9.34
C ARG A 100 1.28 0.63 8.87
N LEU A 101 1.25 -0.44 9.65
CA LEU A 101 0.50 -1.65 9.30
C LEU A 101 -0.98 -1.32 9.14
N VAL A 102 -1.60 -0.65 10.11
CA VAL A 102 -3.01 -0.24 10.04
C VAL A 102 -3.27 0.68 8.85
N TYR A 103 -2.36 1.61 8.55
CA TYR A 103 -2.46 2.46 7.37
C TYR A 103 -2.49 1.63 6.08
N GLU A 104 -1.62 0.63 5.93
CA GLU A 104 -1.57 -0.25 4.76
C GLU A 104 -2.86 -1.06 4.61
N GLN A 105 -3.40 -1.60 5.72
CA GLN A 105 -4.67 -2.33 5.74
C GLN A 105 -5.83 -1.45 5.30
N TYR A 106 -5.95 -0.24 5.88
CA TYR A 106 -6.99 0.70 5.51
C TYR A 106 -6.85 1.14 4.06
N TYR A 107 -5.65 1.47 3.59
CA TYR A 107 -5.44 1.87 2.20
C TYR A 107 -5.99 0.87 1.20
N LEU A 108 -5.91 -0.42 1.51
CA LEU A 108 -6.40 -1.51 0.66
C LEU A 108 -7.90 -1.78 0.84
N LEU A 109 -8.41 -1.72 2.06
CA LEU A 109 -9.85 -1.86 2.35
C LEU A 109 -10.68 -0.81 1.60
N TYR A 110 -10.23 0.45 1.60
CA TYR A 110 -10.95 1.55 0.97
C TYR A 110 -10.74 1.63 -0.56
N LEU A 111 -10.26 0.57 -1.24
CA LEU A 111 -9.99 0.61 -2.70
C LEU A 111 -11.26 0.75 -3.55
N ASP A 112 -12.41 0.28 -3.07
CA ASP A 112 -13.63 0.16 -3.88
C ASP A 112 -14.61 1.35 -3.78
N ASP A 113 -14.20 2.43 -3.11
CA ASP A 113 -14.95 3.67 -2.88
C ASP A 113 -16.28 3.49 -2.11
N LYS A 114 -16.47 2.36 -1.42
CA LYS A 114 -17.70 2.09 -0.66
C LYS A 114 -17.45 2.14 0.84
N LEU A 115 -18.01 3.17 1.48
CA LEU A 115 -18.13 3.16 2.94
C LEU A 115 -19.24 2.20 3.37
N ASP A 116 -18.88 1.04 3.92
CA ASP A 116 -19.84 0.06 4.42
C ASP A 116 -19.59 -0.34 5.89
N ASN A 117 -20.51 -1.12 6.46
CA ASN A 117 -20.43 -1.53 7.85
C ASN A 117 -19.26 -2.49 8.13
N LEU A 118 -18.71 -3.15 7.10
CA LEU A 118 -17.58 -4.06 7.23
C LEU A 118 -16.32 -3.26 7.60
N GLU A 119 -16.11 -2.11 6.97
CA GLU A 119 -14.97 -1.25 7.27
C GLU A 119 -14.99 -0.70 8.71
N GLU A 120 -16.16 -0.35 9.24
CA GLU A 120 -16.28 0.08 10.64
C GLU A 120 -16.00 -1.07 11.62
N GLN A 121 -16.44 -2.29 11.28
CA GLN A 121 -16.15 -3.49 12.05
C GLN A 121 -14.65 -3.80 12.04
N GLU A 122 -13.99 -3.71 10.89
CA GLU A 122 -12.55 -3.90 10.77
C GLU A 122 -11.75 -2.88 11.59
N MET A 123 -12.16 -1.61 11.59
CA MET A 123 -11.53 -0.61 12.45
C MET A 123 -11.59 -0.97 13.94
N ARG A 124 -12.74 -1.52 14.38
CA ARG A 124 -12.90 -1.99 15.77
C ARG A 124 -12.04 -3.22 16.04
N ASN A 125 -11.93 -4.14 15.09
CA ASN A 125 -11.09 -5.33 15.19
C ASN A 125 -9.62 -4.94 15.35
N PHE A 126 -9.11 -4.02 14.52
CA PHE A 126 -7.75 -3.51 14.62
C PHE A 126 -7.47 -2.77 15.93
N SER A 127 -8.40 -1.90 16.37
CA SER A 127 -8.30 -1.22 17.67
C SER A 127 -8.17 -2.22 18.82
N GLN A 128 -8.94 -3.31 18.80
CA GLN A 128 -8.91 -4.33 19.84
C GLN A 128 -7.63 -5.19 19.82
N ILE A 129 -7.18 -5.60 18.63
CA ILE A 129 -5.98 -6.44 18.49
C ILE A 129 -4.73 -5.67 18.90
N PHE A 130 -4.58 -4.45 18.39
CA PHE A 130 -3.36 -3.69 18.57
C PHE A 130 -3.38 -2.77 19.78
N GLY A 131 -4.55 -2.52 20.37
CA GLY A 131 -4.70 -1.70 21.58
C GLY A 131 -4.59 -0.20 21.34
N ALA A 132 -4.72 0.26 20.10
CA ALA A 132 -4.81 1.69 19.82
C ALA A 132 -6.23 2.21 20.08
N GLU A 133 -6.33 3.47 20.52
CA GLU A 133 -7.63 4.12 20.69
C GLU A 133 -8.38 4.24 19.37
N TYR A 134 -9.71 4.15 19.43
CA TYR A 134 -10.57 4.30 18.25
C TYR A 134 -10.37 5.67 17.57
N VAL A 135 -10.02 6.71 18.32
CA VAL A 135 -9.68 8.04 17.78
C VAL A 135 -8.44 7.97 16.89
N THR A 136 -7.38 7.26 17.30
CA THR A 136 -6.20 7.02 16.47
C THR A 136 -6.59 6.32 15.16
N MET A 137 -7.45 5.30 15.23
CA MET A 137 -7.93 4.60 14.03
C MET A 137 -8.65 5.56 13.07
N CYS A 138 -9.48 6.46 13.60
CA CYS A 138 -10.15 7.51 12.80
C CYS A 138 -9.16 8.48 12.15
N GLU A 139 -8.07 8.83 12.83
CA GLU A 139 -7.03 9.70 12.29
C GLU A 139 -6.27 9.04 11.15
N ILE A 140 -5.87 7.78 11.31
CA ILE A 140 -5.23 6.99 10.26
C ILE A 140 -6.17 6.86 9.05
N LYS A 141 -7.45 6.54 9.28
CA LYS A 141 -8.47 6.50 8.22
C LYS A 141 -8.56 7.83 7.46
N ARG A 142 -8.63 8.96 8.17
CA ARG A 142 -8.71 10.29 7.55
C ARG A 142 -7.48 10.56 6.67
N LYS A 143 -6.29 10.18 7.13
CA LYS A 143 -5.06 10.32 6.37
C LYS A 143 -5.08 9.47 5.10
N VAL A 144 -5.46 8.20 5.20
CA VAL A 144 -5.60 7.29 4.04
C VAL A 144 -6.54 7.88 2.98
N LEU A 145 -7.71 8.39 3.38
CA LEU A 145 -8.66 9.00 2.45
C LEU A 145 -8.10 10.25 1.77
N SER A 146 -7.36 11.08 2.51
CA SER A 146 -6.67 12.25 1.96
C SER A 146 -5.61 11.86 0.94
N ASP A 147 -4.76 10.88 1.26
CA ASP A 147 -3.69 10.42 0.37
C ASP A 147 -4.28 9.77 -0.90
N LYS A 148 -5.41 9.06 -0.78
CA LYS A 148 -6.16 8.52 -1.92
C LYS A 148 -6.66 9.63 -2.83
N TYR A 149 -7.26 10.67 -2.27
CA TYR A 149 -7.77 11.80 -3.04
C TYR A 149 -6.65 12.51 -3.83
N GLU A 150 -5.50 12.77 -3.20
CA GLU A 150 -4.36 13.38 -3.88
C GLU A 150 -3.81 12.47 -5.00
N LYS A 151 -3.75 11.15 -4.78
CA LYS A 151 -3.34 10.20 -5.82
C LYS A 151 -4.32 10.18 -7.00
N LEU A 152 -5.63 10.13 -6.75
CA LEU A 152 -6.65 10.17 -7.80
C LEU A 152 -6.56 11.45 -8.62
N LYS A 153 -6.38 12.60 -7.95
CA LYS A 153 -6.19 13.89 -8.59
C LYS A 153 -4.90 13.93 -9.42
N ALA A 154 -3.80 13.37 -8.92
CA ALA A 154 -2.55 13.25 -9.66
C ALA A 154 -2.72 12.34 -10.90
N ASP A 155 -3.41 11.21 -10.78
CA ASP A 155 -3.71 10.30 -11.88
C ASP A 155 -4.62 10.94 -12.93
N GLU A 156 -5.60 11.74 -12.51
CA GLU A 156 -6.46 12.52 -13.40
C GLU A 156 -5.67 13.58 -14.17
N ILE A 157 -4.77 14.30 -13.49
CA ILE A 157 -3.85 15.25 -14.11
C ILE A 157 -2.92 14.52 -15.10
N ALA A 158 -2.38 13.36 -14.73
CA ALA A 158 -1.51 12.57 -15.60
C ALA A 158 -2.25 12.03 -16.84
N LYS A 159 -3.54 11.70 -16.71
CA LYS A 159 -4.42 11.31 -17.84
C LYS A 159 -4.95 12.50 -18.64
N SER A 160 -4.73 13.72 -18.17
CA SER A 160 -5.10 14.94 -18.88
C SER A 160 -4.01 15.36 -19.87
N ARG A 161 -4.42 16.04 -20.95
CA ARG A 161 -3.48 16.76 -21.83
C ARG A 161 -2.93 18.05 -21.20
N TYR A 162 -3.29 18.30 -19.94
CA TYR A 162 -2.87 19.47 -19.20
C TYR A 162 -1.36 19.42 -18.95
N ILE A 163 -0.66 20.43 -19.46
CA ILE A 163 0.76 20.67 -19.21
C ILE A 163 0.85 21.74 -18.13
N SER A 164 1.64 21.50 -17.09
CA SER A 164 1.78 22.45 -15.98
C SER A 164 2.42 23.76 -16.44
N GLU A 165 2.08 24.86 -15.77
CA GLU A 165 2.63 26.18 -16.06
C GLU A 165 4.17 26.20 -15.94
N SER A 166 4.73 25.51 -14.94
CA SER A 166 6.19 25.38 -14.79
C SER A 166 6.84 24.71 -15.98
N THR A 167 6.23 23.66 -16.54
CA THR A 167 6.73 23.00 -17.76
C THR A 167 6.61 23.89 -18.98
N LEU A 168 5.52 24.64 -19.13
CA LEU A 168 5.37 25.60 -20.24
C LEU A 168 6.47 26.67 -20.19
N ILE A 169 6.74 27.24 -19.01
CA ILE A 169 7.82 28.22 -18.81
C ILE A 169 9.18 27.60 -19.16
N GLU A 170 9.50 26.43 -18.61
CA GLU A 170 10.75 25.72 -18.87
C GLU A 170 10.97 25.48 -20.37
N VAL A 171 9.93 24.99 -21.07
CA VAL A 171 10.00 24.70 -22.51
C VAL A 171 10.15 25.98 -23.33
N PHE A 172 9.44 27.05 -22.97
CA PHE A 172 9.53 28.33 -23.65
C PHE A 172 10.93 28.94 -23.53
N GLU A 173 11.51 28.90 -22.34
CA GLU A 173 12.87 29.37 -22.07
C GLU A 173 13.91 28.53 -22.82
N ARG A 174 13.80 27.20 -22.74
CA ARG A 174 14.67 26.25 -23.44
C ARG A 174 14.67 26.47 -24.96
N ASP A 175 13.47 26.60 -25.54
CA ASP A 175 13.28 26.76 -26.98
C ASP A 175 13.41 28.24 -27.41
N LYS A 176 13.72 29.14 -26.47
CA LYS A 176 13.96 30.57 -26.68
C LYS A 176 12.79 31.25 -27.40
N GLY A 177 11.56 30.87 -27.05
CA GLY A 177 10.31 31.39 -27.63
C GLY A 177 10.20 31.20 -29.15
N ARG A 178 10.90 30.22 -29.72
CA ARG A 178 10.99 30.01 -31.17
C ARG A 178 10.60 28.60 -31.55
N CYS A 179 9.97 28.46 -32.72
CA CYS A 179 9.72 27.18 -33.33
C CYS A 179 11.04 26.41 -33.50
N VAL A 180 11.15 25.24 -32.87
CA VAL A 180 12.38 24.43 -32.93
C VAL A 180 12.66 23.86 -34.33
N LEU A 181 11.65 23.86 -35.21
CA LEU A 181 11.78 23.38 -36.59
C LEU A 181 12.22 24.45 -37.59
N CYS A 182 11.67 25.67 -37.51
CA CYS A 182 11.90 26.70 -38.52
C CYS A 182 12.41 28.03 -37.96
N GLY A 183 12.53 28.16 -36.64
CA GLY A 183 13.00 29.38 -35.98
C GLY A 183 11.98 30.53 -35.92
N SER A 184 10.78 30.37 -36.48
CA SER A 184 9.73 31.40 -36.43
C SER A 184 9.32 31.71 -35.00
N THR A 185 9.04 32.99 -34.74
CA THR A 185 8.48 33.55 -33.50
C THR A 185 6.97 33.82 -33.58
N ASP A 186 6.34 33.52 -34.73
CA ASP A 186 4.94 33.83 -35.00
C ASP A 186 4.05 32.61 -34.80
N ASP A 187 2.83 32.83 -34.29
CA ASP A 187 1.80 31.81 -34.07
C ASP A 187 2.33 30.55 -33.38
N ILE A 188 2.96 30.75 -32.22
CA ILE A 188 3.67 29.72 -31.46
C ILE A 188 2.68 28.87 -30.64
N GLU A 189 2.87 27.55 -30.67
CA GLU A 189 2.07 26.54 -29.99
C GLU A 189 3.00 25.52 -29.30
N TYR A 190 2.55 24.94 -28.18
CA TYR A 190 3.23 23.80 -27.56
C TYR A 190 2.74 22.50 -28.18
N ASP A 191 3.70 21.65 -28.59
CA ASP A 191 3.44 20.36 -29.25
C ASP A 191 4.14 19.23 -28.50
N HIS A 192 3.47 18.08 -28.41
CA HIS A 192 4.07 16.85 -27.90
C HIS A 192 4.92 16.16 -28.97
N ILE A 193 6.20 15.93 -28.72
CA ILE A 193 7.13 15.22 -29.62
C ILE A 193 6.58 13.82 -29.92
N ILE A 194 6.24 13.06 -28.87
CA ILE A 194 5.40 11.87 -28.94
C ILE A 194 3.96 12.34 -28.67
N PRO A 195 3.03 12.24 -29.61
CA PRO A 195 1.65 12.69 -29.41
C PRO A 195 1.03 12.09 -28.15
N PHE A 196 0.25 12.88 -27.42
CA PHE A 196 -0.48 12.41 -26.24
C PHE A 196 -1.33 11.16 -26.53
N SER A 197 -1.98 11.08 -27.70
CA SER A 197 -2.77 9.92 -28.12
C SER A 197 -1.94 8.63 -28.32
N LYS A 198 -0.62 8.73 -28.32
CA LYS A 198 0.33 7.62 -28.43
C LYS A 198 1.11 7.40 -27.12
N GLY A 199 0.63 7.96 -26.01
CA GLY A 199 1.25 7.80 -24.68
C GLY A 199 2.40 8.75 -24.39
N GLY A 200 2.53 9.86 -25.13
CA GLY A 200 3.52 10.88 -24.80
C GLY A 200 3.22 11.59 -23.48
N SER A 201 4.25 11.78 -22.66
CA SER A 201 4.13 12.48 -21.37
C SER A 201 3.97 14.00 -21.53
N ASN A 202 3.54 14.66 -20.47
CA ASN A 202 3.46 16.13 -20.41
C ASN A 202 4.75 16.77 -19.88
N ASP A 203 5.85 16.00 -19.74
CA ASP A 203 7.12 16.49 -19.24
C ASP A 203 7.80 17.40 -20.26
N ALA A 204 8.61 18.36 -19.78
CA ALA A 204 9.34 19.28 -20.64
C ALA A 204 10.14 18.58 -21.75
N GLN A 205 10.66 17.38 -21.49
CA GLN A 205 11.40 16.58 -22.47
C GLN A 205 10.56 16.12 -23.68
N ASN A 206 9.24 15.95 -23.49
CA ASN A 206 8.32 15.55 -24.55
C ASN A 206 7.51 16.73 -25.12
N ILE A 207 7.61 17.93 -24.54
CA ILE A 207 6.97 19.14 -25.05
C ILE A 207 8.00 20.00 -25.79
N ARG A 208 7.58 20.66 -26.87
CA ARG A 208 8.39 21.61 -27.63
C ARG A 208 7.56 22.77 -28.15
N VAL A 209 8.26 23.84 -28.52
CA VAL A 209 7.69 25.01 -29.17
C VAL A 209 7.68 24.82 -30.70
N LEU A 210 6.51 24.90 -31.33
CA LEU A 210 6.35 24.90 -32.79
C LEU A 210 5.50 26.09 -33.24
N CYS A 211 5.76 26.63 -34.44
CA CYS A 211 4.76 27.52 -35.06
C CYS A 211 3.60 26.69 -35.62
N ARG A 212 2.42 27.30 -35.70
CA ARG A 212 1.18 26.67 -36.19
C ARG A 212 1.34 25.95 -37.54
N LYS A 213 2.15 26.50 -38.45
CA LYS A 213 2.44 25.86 -39.76
C LYS A 213 3.18 24.53 -39.60
N CYS A 214 4.25 24.52 -38.80
CA CYS A 214 5.03 23.32 -38.52
C CYS A 214 4.23 22.31 -37.71
N ASN A 215 3.48 22.76 -36.70
CA ASN A 215 2.63 21.90 -35.88
C ASN A 215 1.56 21.18 -36.73
N ARG A 216 0.87 21.91 -37.62
CA ARG A 216 -0.13 21.34 -38.53
C ARG A 216 0.46 20.33 -39.53
N LYS A 217 1.65 20.60 -40.07
CA LYS A 217 2.34 19.63 -40.93
C LYS A 217 2.62 18.33 -40.17
N LYS A 218 3.09 18.46 -38.93
CA LYS A 218 3.42 17.33 -38.05
C LYS A 218 2.19 16.50 -37.66
N SER A 219 1.09 17.15 -37.30
CA SER A 219 -0.14 16.48 -36.86
C SER A 219 0.14 15.47 -35.73
N ASN A 220 -0.40 14.26 -35.81
CA ASN A 220 -0.26 13.14 -34.88
C ASN A 220 0.86 12.15 -35.25
N ASN A 221 1.84 12.58 -36.06
CA ASN A 221 3.04 11.80 -36.35
C ASN A 221 4.08 11.94 -35.23
N ILE A 222 4.98 10.96 -35.11
CA ILE A 222 6.10 11.00 -34.16
C ILE A 222 7.31 11.60 -34.91
N GLY A 223 8.03 12.53 -34.27
CA GLY A 223 9.31 13.04 -34.78
C GLY A 223 9.27 14.43 -35.44
N LEU A 224 10.35 14.75 -36.15
CA LEU A 224 10.49 15.95 -36.99
C LEU A 224 10.05 15.57 -38.40
N ILE A 225 9.13 16.34 -38.99
CA ILE A 225 8.84 16.21 -40.43
C ILE A 225 9.84 17.11 -41.15
N GLU A 226 10.77 16.49 -41.88
CA GLU A 226 11.69 17.14 -42.81
C GLU A 226 10.94 17.77 -44.00
#